data_AF-A0A3C0ADT9-F1
#
_entry.id   AF-A0A3C0ADT9-F1
#
_cell.length_a   1.000
_cell.length_b   1.000
_cell.length_c   1.000
_cell.angle_alpha   90.00
_cell.angle_beta   90.00
_cell.angle_gamma   90.00
#
_symmetry.space_group_name_H-M   'P 1'
#
loop_
_entity.id
_entity.type
_entity.pdbx_description
1 polymer ?
#
loop_
_entity_poly.entity_id
_entity_poly.type
_entity_poly.pdbx_seq_one_letter_code
_entity_poly.pdbx_strand_id
1 'polypeptide(L)'
;TLRSYESQGNQVSLNYELNFKIGDKTTTVAVTDTFQTLTDQPGQTGLQRTIKAGNLPEGYALHVGRPQFSASIGSPQITVPHKPDANWLRIPDNNSHEFMQADSPSSGQANLTLNYLCKLKAEGLQVKTKPQPKPEIETVTGAPGFDGVRLPLDGGIMPTALAWREDGTMIFTSLKGDIYLAKDTDGDGVEDELTLFEEGLSAPFGIIADGSDIIVSHKPEVLRLSDTNGDGRADQRTIVATGWGFNDNYHDWATGCIRDSQGNLYVGLGSDYAQMKRPDDQINWRGKILKITYNGNLEILGHAFRYPTGLAINSKDEIFISDQQGVQNTFNEINFLIPGKAYGVPSQSDLRNKENLEETRAAIQVPHPWTRSVNGLTCIPKQFAYDSLFDQGLGCEYNQRFLIRFTTQKVGDTVQGATYYFTRADVPPDEHNFAGPMSVAVSPKGDIYVGSIHDSGWLGGQNTGSITRLSPNGKLPNGIKELRATHDGFELEFFAPVDAKKAADKEAYTIAGYTRVWSGSYASPDSGRYKVEVEDVTVSDDKKTVRLKVNELKEKFVYEVNCHQIGTGDETLFPVTGHYSMNQIPE
;
A
#
# COMPACT_ATOMS: atom_id res chain seq x y z
N THR A 1 -16.80 18.40 -9.57
CA THR A 1 -16.16 17.35 -8.75
C THR A 1 -16.83 16.03 -9.04
N LEU A 2 -16.11 15.05 -9.60
CA LEU A 2 -16.61 13.68 -9.74
C LEU A 2 -16.80 13.06 -8.34
N ARG A 3 -17.88 12.31 -8.14
CA ARG A 3 -18.25 11.71 -6.86
C ARG A 3 -18.29 10.19 -6.95
N SER A 4 -18.90 9.68 -8.01
CA SER A 4 -18.95 8.24 -8.28
C SER A 4 -19.08 7.99 -9.78
N TYR A 5 -18.81 6.75 -10.18
CA TYR A 5 -19.15 6.27 -11.50
C TYR A 5 -19.57 4.80 -11.45
N GLU A 6 -20.43 4.41 -12.38
CA GLU A 6 -21.01 3.09 -12.47
C GLU A 6 -20.82 2.56 -13.89
N SER A 7 -20.69 1.25 -14.04
CA SER A 7 -20.65 0.60 -15.35
C SER A 7 -21.46 -0.68 -15.35
N GLN A 8 -22.32 -0.84 -16.34
CA GLN A 8 -23.13 -2.05 -16.52
C GLN A 8 -23.16 -2.43 -18.00
N GLY A 9 -22.53 -3.55 -18.34
CA GLY A 9 -22.39 -4.01 -19.73
C GLY A 9 -21.73 -2.93 -20.61
N ASN A 10 -22.50 -2.36 -21.53
CA ASN A 10 -22.04 -1.34 -22.48
C ASN A 10 -22.38 0.11 -22.07
N GLN A 11 -22.75 0.33 -20.80
CA GLN A 11 -23.11 1.63 -20.26
C GLN A 11 -22.14 2.05 -19.16
N VAL A 12 -21.77 3.33 -19.12
CA VAL A 12 -21.04 3.99 -18.04
C VAL A 12 -21.81 5.22 -17.60
N SER A 13 -22.02 5.40 -16.30
CA SER A 13 -22.68 6.57 -15.71
C SER A 13 -21.73 7.29 -14.77
N LEU A 14 -21.55 8.60 -14.96
CA LEU A 14 -20.71 9.46 -14.13
C LEU A 14 -21.59 10.36 -13.26
N ASN A 15 -21.35 10.40 -11.96
CA ASN A 15 -22.05 11.28 -11.04
C ASN A 15 -21.10 12.35 -10.51
N TYR A 16 -21.37 13.62 -10.80
CA TYR A 16 -20.50 14.73 -10.42
C TYR A 16 -21.30 15.98 -10.03
N GLU A 17 -20.64 16.86 -9.30
CA GLU A 17 -21.19 18.14 -8.86
C GLU A 17 -20.54 19.30 -9.60
N LEU A 18 -21.36 20.27 -10.00
CA LEU A 18 -20.93 21.54 -10.60
C LEU A 18 -21.27 22.69 -9.66
N ASN A 19 -20.29 23.52 -9.35
CA ASN A 19 -20.46 24.67 -8.47
C ASN A 19 -20.60 25.96 -9.28
N PHE A 20 -21.69 26.68 -9.08
CA PHE A 20 -21.99 27.96 -9.73
C PHE A 20 -22.06 29.08 -8.70
N LYS A 21 -21.46 30.23 -9.00
CA LYS A 21 -21.66 31.45 -8.19
C LYS A 21 -22.90 32.18 -8.70
N ILE A 22 -23.88 32.37 -7.82
CA ILE A 22 -25.12 33.10 -8.10
C ILE A 22 -25.27 34.18 -7.02
N GLY A 23 -25.03 35.43 -7.41
CA GLY A 23 -24.78 36.50 -6.44
C GLY A 23 -23.60 36.14 -5.52
N ASP A 24 -23.80 36.26 -4.22
CA ASP A 24 -22.79 35.95 -3.19
C ASP A 24 -22.83 34.49 -2.71
N LYS A 25 -23.70 33.64 -3.28
CA LYS A 25 -23.85 32.23 -2.87
C LYS A 25 -23.28 31.28 -3.91
N THR A 26 -22.60 30.22 -3.45
CA THR A 26 -22.25 29.07 -4.28
C THR A 26 -23.40 28.08 -4.26
N THR A 27 -23.94 27.76 -5.44
CA THR A 27 -24.99 26.74 -5.63
C THR A 27 -24.37 25.51 -6.27
N THR A 28 -24.68 24.33 -5.72
CA THR A 28 -24.19 23.04 -6.22
C THR A 28 -25.27 22.35 -7.03
N VAL A 29 -24.98 22.03 -8.29
CA VAL A 29 -25.86 21.26 -9.18
C VAL A 29 -25.29 19.85 -9.29
N ALA A 30 -26.09 18.85 -8.91
CA ALA A 30 -25.73 17.44 -9.06
C ALA A 30 -26.04 16.99 -10.50
N VAL A 31 -25.13 16.26 -11.13
CA VAL A 31 -25.25 15.81 -12.52
C VAL A 31 -24.91 14.33 -12.63
N THR A 32 -25.80 13.58 -13.29
CA THR A 32 -25.55 12.22 -13.79
C THR A 32 -25.38 12.28 -15.30
N ASP A 33 -24.24 11.84 -15.81
CA ASP A 33 -23.92 11.80 -17.24
C ASP A 33 -23.67 10.35 -17.66
N THR A 34 -24.59 9.80 -18.47
CA THR A 34 -24.61 8.39 -18.85
C THR A 34 -24.22 8.21 -20.29
N PHE A 35 -23.26 7.35 -20.58
CA PHE A 35 -22.76 7.00 -21.90
C PHE A 35 -23.08 5.54 -22.18
N GLN A 36 -23.77 5.23 -23.27
CA GLN A 36 -24.16 3.87 -23.64
C GLN A 36 -23.86 3.61 -25.11
N THR A 37 -23.29 2.46 -25.47
CA THR A 37 -23.09 2.14 -26.89
C THR A 37 -24.44 1.94 -27.61
N LEU A 38 -24.52 2.44 -28.85
CA LEU A 38 -25.66 2.24 -29.73
C LEU A 38 -25.35 1.06 -30.66
N THR A 39 -25.89 -0.12 -30.37
CA THR A 39 -25.69 -1.33 -31.20
C THR A 39 -26.76 -1.52 -32.27
N ASP A 40 -27.92 -0.87 -32.13
CA ASP A 40 -29.13 -1.20 -32.89
C ASP A 40 -29.48 -0.15 -33.96
N GLN A 41 -28.47 0.52 -34.54
CA GLN A 41 -28.66 1.51 -35.61
C GLN A 41 -28.18 0.93 -36.97
N PRO A 42 -29.08 0.66 -37.94
CA PRO A 42 -28.67 0.09 -39.23
C PRO A 42 -27.63 0.96 -39.95
N GLY A 43 -26.40 0.44 -40.11
CA GLY A 43 -25.30 1.11 -40.82
C GLY A 43 -24.63 2.25 -40.05
N GLN A 44 -24.92 2.41 -38.75
CA GLN A 44 -24.25 3.38 -37.88
C GLN A 44 -23.89 2.72 -36.56
N THR A 45 -22.73 3.07 -36.02
CA THR A 45 -22.29 2.72 -34.67
C THR A 45 -22.18 4.00 -33.87
N GLY A 46 -22.25 3.96 -32.55
CA GLY A 46 -22.11 5.20 -31.80
C GLY A 46 -22.26 5.04 -30.31
N LEU A 47 -22.35 6.18 -29.64
CA LEU A 47 -22.69 6.26 -28.22
C LEU A 47 -23.85 7.23 -28.01
N GLN A 48 -24.74 6.90 -27.09
CA GLN A 48 -25.75 7.82 -26.56
C GLN A 48 -25.24 8.39 -25.24
N ARG A 49 -25.32 9.70 -25.09
CA ARG A 49 -25.01 10.43 -23.86
C ARG A 49 -26.30 11.03 -23.30
N THR A 50 -26.65 10.69 -22.08
CA THR A 50 -27.80 11.25 -21.36
C THR A 50 -27.32 11.99 -20.12
N ILE A 51 -27.52 13.30 -20.11
CA ILE A 51 -27.18 14.21 -19.02
C ILE A 51 -28.47 14.48 -18.24
N LYS A 52 -28.46 14.24 -16.93
CA LYS A 52 -29.52 14.62 -15.99
C LYS A 52 -28.92 15.50 -14.91
N ALA A 53 -29.52 16.64 -14.63
CA ALA A 53 -29.11 17.55 -13.58
C ALA A 53 -30.24 17.76 -12.56
N GLY A 54 -29.87 17.85 -11.30
CA GLY A 54 -30.75 18.15 -10.18
C GLY A 54 -30.23 19.33 -9.35
N ASN A 55 -31.09 19.86 -8.49
CA ASN A 55 -30.83 21.04 -7.66
C ASN A 55 -30.52 22.30 -8.49
N LEU A 56 -31.17 22.45 -9.66
CA LEU A 56 -31.07 23.69 -10.42
C LEU A 56 -31.74 24.84 -9.64
N PRO A 57 -31.06 25.99 -9.49
CA PRO A 57 -31.62 27.14 -8.79
C PRO A 57 -32.82 27.72 -9.55
N GLU A 58 -33.79 28.24 -8.79
CA GLU A 58 -35.00 28.84 -9.35
C GLU A 58 -34.66 29.99 -10.31
N GLY A 59 -35.31 30.01 -11.48
CA GLY A 59 -35.06 31.02 -12.53
C GLY A 59 -33.85 30.75 -13.43
N TYR A 60 -33.10 29.66 -13.21
CA TYR A 60 -31.95 29.28 -14.05
C TYR A 60 -32.27 28.05 -14.91
N ALA A 61 -31.66 27.99 -16.11
CA ALA A 61 -31.75 26.87 -17.03
C ALA A 61 -30.36 26.29 -17.34
N LEU A 62 -30.28 24.96 -17.44
CA LEU A 62 -29.05 24.29 -17.84
C LEU A 62 -28.85 24.38 -19.35
N HIS A 63 -27.67 24.84 -19.76
CA HIS A 63 -27.23 24.82 -21.15
C HIS A 63 -26.01 23.92 -21.28
N VAL A 64 -25.99 23.07 -22.30
CA VAL A 64 -24.90 22.13 -22.57
C VAL A 64 -24.21 22.58 -23.85
N GLY A 65 -22.90 22.84 -23.74
CA GLY A 65 -22.06 23.17 -24.89
C GLY A 65 -21.96 22.01 -25.88
N ARG A 66 -21.91 22.32 -27.17
CA ARG A 66 -21.69 21.35 -28.23
C ARG A 66 -20.30 20.73 -28.05
N PRO A 67 -20.21 19.41 -27.86
CA PRO A 67 -18.93 18.72 -27.81
C PRO A 67 -18.15 18.98 -29.10
N GLN A 68 -16.86 19.29 -28.98
CA GLN A 68 -15.97 19.43 -30.12
C GLN A 68 -15.04 18.23 -30.22
N PHE A 69 -14.78 17.80 -31.46
CA PHE A 69 -13.87 16.71 -31.75
C PHE A 69 -12.49 17.28 -32.06
N SER A 70 -11.50 17.01 -31.23
CA SER A 70 -10.09 17.34 -31.52
C SER A 70 -9.47 16.37 -32.54
N ALA A 71 -9.97 15.14 -32.58
CA ALA A 71 -9.68 14.12 -33.58
C ALA A 71 -10.96 13.30 -33.85
N SER A 72 -11.06 12.68 -35.03
CA SER A 72 -12.21 11.85 -35.37
C SER A 72 -11.80 10.59 -36.11
N ILE A 73 -12.48 9.49 -35.80
CA ILE A 73 -12.40 8.23 -36.55
C ILE A 73 -13.72 8.11 -37.31
N GLY A 74 -13.65 8.06 -38.64
CA GLY A 74 -14.83 8.09 -39.51
C GLY A 74 -15.45 9.49 -39.61
N SER A 75 -16.79 9.56 -39.71
CA SER A 75 -17.54 10.82 -39.85
C SER A 75 -18.55 10.99 -38.71
N PRO A 76 -18.11 11.50 -37.53
CA PRO A 76 -18.98 11.60 -36.37
C PRO A 76 -20.05 12.69 -36.56
N GLN A 77 -21.26 12.41 -36.10
CA GLN A 77 -22.39 13.34 -36.05
C GLN A 77 -22.97 13.38 -34.64
N ILE A 78 -23.33 14.59 -34.17
CA ILE A 78 -24.02 14.78 -32.90
C ILE A 78 -25.46 15.15 -33.20
N THR A 79 -26.41 14.33 -32.74
CA THR A 79 -27.85 14.58 -32.91
C THR A 79 -28.57 14.55 -31.57
N VAL A 80 -29.76 15.17 -31.52
CA VAL A 80 -30.65 15.15 -30.35
C VAL A 80 -31.82 14.22 -30.71
N PRO A 81 -31.95 13.02 -30.12
CA PRO A 81 -32.88 12.00 -30.61
C PRO A 81 -34.33 12.47 -30.73
N HIS A 82 -34.78 13.33 -29.81
CA HIS A 82 -36.14 13.86 -29.78
C HIS A 82 -36.30 15.23 -30.45
N LYS A 83 -35.22 15.80 -30.98
CA LYS A 83 -35.20 17.10 -31.68
C LYS A 83 -34.13 17.11 -32.80
N PRO A 84 -34.29 16.29 -33.85
CA PRO A 84 -33.27 16.18 -34.90
C PRO A 84 -32.99 17.51 -35.63
N ASP A 85 -33.97 18.42 -35.64
CA ASP A 85 -33.86 19.76 -36.23
C ASP A 85 -33.48 20.86 -35.22
N ALA A 86 -33.10 20.51 -33.99
CA ALA A 86 -32.68 21.50 -32.99
C ALA A 86 -31.42 22.25 -33.45
N ASN A 87 -31.53 23.56 -33.58
CA ASN A 87 -30.38 24.42 -33.87
C ASN A 87 -29.55 24.63 -32.61
N TRP A 88 -28.25 24.41 -32.73
CA TRP A 88 -27.30 24.83 -31.70
C TRP A 88 -27.23 26.35 -31.67
N LEU A 89 -27.45 26.93 -30.49
CA LEU A 89 -27.38 28.37 -30.23
C LEU A 89 -25.92 28.81 -30.08
N ARG A 90 -25.65 30.10 -30.31
CA ARG A 90 -24.30 30.70 -30.13
C ARG A 90 -24.35 31.83 -29.11
N ILE A 91 -23.27 31.97 -28.34
CA ILE A 91 -23.12 33.08 -27.39
C ILE A 91 -22.87 34.36 -28.22
N PRO A 92 -23.71 35.41 -28.10
CA PRO A 92 -23.63 36.60 -28.93
C PRO A 92 -22.26 37.29 -28.92
N ASP A 93 -21.56 37.24 -27.79
CA ASP A 93 -20.33 38.01 -27.56
C ASP A 93 -19.04 37.27 -27.92
N ASN A 94 -19.09 35.96 -28.23
CA ASN A 94 -17.90 35.15 -28.50
C ASN A 94 -18.04 34.25 -29.74
N ASN A 95 -19.25 33.91 -30.20
CA ASN A 95 -19.52 33.12 -31.43
C ASN A 95 -18.74 31.80 -31.65
N SER A 96 -17.85 31.42 -30.73
CA SER A 96 -16.90 30.30 -30.83
C SER A 96 -17.44 29.01 -30.22
N HIS A 97 -18.45 29.12 -29.35
CA HIS A 97 -19.06 27.99 -28.68
C HIS A 97 -20.56 27.90 -28.97
N GLU A 98 -20.92 26.76 -29.56
CA GLU A 98 -22.30 26.34 -29.77
C GLU A 98 -22.83 25.66 -28.50
N PHE A 99 -24.10 25.84 -28.17
CA PHE A 99 -24.73 25.22 -27.00
C PHE A 99 -26.22 24.98 -27.23
N MET A 100 -26.85 24.18 -26.38
CA MET A 100 -28.29 23.96 -26.40
C MET A 100 -28.84 23.91 -24.99
N GLN A 101 -30.05 24.44 -24.80
CA GLN A 101 -30.78 24.35 -23.54
C GLN A 101 -31.27 22.91 -23.32
N ALA A 102 -31.04 22.38 -22.12
CA ALA A 102 -31.60 21.11 -21.68
C ALA A 102 -33.10 21.24 -21.38
N ASP A 103 -33.85 20.16 -21.58
CA ASP A 103 -35.28 20.12 -21.27
C ASP A 103 -35.47 20.10 -19.75
N SER A 104 -36.53 20.74 -19.23
CA SER A 104 -36.80 20.85 -17.79
C SER A 104 -38.04 20.04 -17.42
N PRO A 105 -37.90 18.74 -17.04
CA PRO A 105 -39.04 17.87 -16.78
C PRO A 105 -39.83 18.25 -15.51
N SER A 106 -39.18 18.90 -14.54
CA SER A 106 -39.80 19.42 -13.32
C SER A 106 -38.96 20.57 -12.76
N SER A 107 -39.52 21.33 -11.79
CA SER A 107 -38.76 22.36 -11.09
C SER A 107 -37.47 21.79 -10.50
N GLY A 108 -36.35 22.49 -10.70
CA GLY A 108 -35.04 22.09 -10.21
C GLY A 108 -34.36 20.93 -10.96
N GLN A 109 -34.94 20.40 -12.03
CA GLN A 109 -34.37 19.31 -12.84
C GLN A 109 -34.21 19.69 -14.30
N ALA A 110 -33.17 19.16 -14.94
CA ALA A 110 -32.99 19.23 -16.39
C ALA A 110 -32.46 17.93 -16.97
N ASN A 111 -32.79 17.64 -18.23
CA ASN A 111 -32.29 16.49 -18.97
C ASN A 111 -31.92 16.84 -20.42
N LEU A 112 -30.90 16.15 -20.96
CA LEU A 112 -30.52 16.24 -22.36
C LEU A 112 -29.95 14.90 -22.83
N THR A 113 -30.39 14.44 -24.00
CA THR A 113 -29.80 13.25 -24.64
C THR A 113 -29.18 13.63 -25.98
N LEU A 114 -27.95 13.18 -26.21
CA LEU A 114 -27.17 13.37 -27.43
C LEU A 114 -26.76 12.00 -27.97
N ASN A 115 -26.92 11.77 -29.27
CA ASN A 115 -26.30 10.64 -29.96
C ASN A 115 -25.04 11.10 -30.67
N TYR A 116 -23.93 10.40 -30.46
CA TYR A 116 -22.70 10.53 -31.22
C TYR A 116 -22.63 9.33 -32.16
N LEU A 117 -22.95 9.57 -33.42
CA LEU A 117 -23.08 8.54 -34.45
C LEU A 117 -21.87 8.58 -35.36
N CYS A 118 -21.32 7.42 -35.71
CA CYS A 118 -20.25 7.28 -36.68
C CYS A 118 -20.54 6.10 -37.62
N LYS A 119 -19.92 6.12 -38.79
CA LYS A 119 -19.94 5.00 -39.74
C LYS A 119 -18.65 4.21 -39.59
N LEU A 120 -18.54 3.42 -38.52
CA LEU A 120 -17.41 2.51 -38.32
C LEU A 120 -17.88 1.06 -38.46
N LYS A 121 -17.05 0.26 -39.13
CA LYS A 121 -17.25 -1.18 -39.27
C LYS A 121 -16.35 -1.86 -38.25
N ALA A 122 -16.89 -2.21 -37.08
CA ALA A 122 -16.14 -2.94 -36.07
C ALA A 122 -16.06 -4.42 -36.47
N GLU A 123 -14.88 -4.89 -36.88
CA GLU A 123 -14.62 -6.33 -37.00
C GLU A 123 -14.24 -6.85 -35.62
N GLY A 124 -15.05 -7.74 -35.06
CA GLY A 124 -14.78 -8.35 -33.76
C GLY A 124 -13.54 -9.23 -33.83
N LEU A 125 -12.50 -8.90 -33.05
CA LEU A 125 -11.35 -9.77 -32.85
C LEU A 125 -11.77 -10.97 -32.00
N GLN A 126 -11.83 -12.14 -32.63
CA GLN A 126 -12.01 -13.40 -31.93
C GLN A 126 -10.69 -13.79 -31.24
N VAL A 127 -10.55 -13.43 -29.98
CA VAL A 127 -9.41 -13.88 -29.16
C VAL A 127 -9.67 -15.33 -28.74
N LYS A 128 -8.88 -16.27 -29.26
CA LYS A 128 -8.89 -17.66 -28.79
C LYS A 128 -8.16 -17.72 -27.45
N THR A 129 -8.88 -17.99 -26.36
CA THR A 129 -8.28 -18.32 -25.07
C THR A 129 -7.46 -19.59 -25.20
N LYS A 130 -6.17 -19.51 -24.91
CA LYS A 130 -5.33 -20.70 -24.78
C LYS A 130 -5.64 -21.36 -23.43
N PRO A 131 -5.78 -22.70 -23.38
CA PRO A 131 -5.82 -23.41 -22.10
C PRO A 131 -4.51 -23.16 -21.36
N GLN A 132 -4.59 -22.67 -20.13
CA GLN A 132 -3.44 -22.58 -19.22
C GLN A 132 -3.19 -23.99 -18.64
N PRO A 133 -1.94 -24.49 -18.63
CA PRO A 133 -1.62 -25.72 -17.92
C PRO A 133 -1.89 -25.55 -16.42
N LYS A 134 -2.30 -26.62 -15.75
CA LYS A 134 -2.53 -26.62 -14.29
C LYS A 134 -1.17 -26.44 -13.61
N PRO A 135 -0.93 -25.36 -12.83
CA PRO A 135 0.37 -25.13 -12.23
C PRO A 135 0.68 -26.19 -11.17
N GLU A 136 1.94 -26.59 -11.06
CA GLU A 136 2.41 -27.46 -9.98
C GLU A 136 2.59 -26.63 -8.69
N ILE A 137 2.32 -27.24 -7.54
CA ILE A 137 2.48 -26.60 -6.24
C ILE A 137 3.97 -26.56 -5.89
N GLU A 138 4.55 -25.37 -5.78
CA GLU A 138 5.95 -25.18 -5.39
C GLU A 138 6.07 -24.92 -3.88
N THR A 139 7.12 -25.48 -3.26
CA THR A 139 7.37 -25.31 -1.81
C THR A 139 8.37 -24.18 -1.56
N VAL A 140 8.09 -23.35 -0.56
CA VAL A 140 9.02 -22.33 -0.04
C VAL A 140 9.59 -22.83 1.28
N THR A 141 10.92 -22.96 1.37
CA THR A 141 11.59 -23.64 2.50
C THR A 141 12.33 -22.69 3.44
N GLY A 142 12.32 -21.38 3.12
CA GLY A 142 13.05 -20.36 3.87
C GLY A 142 12.41 -19.88 5.16
N ALA A 143 11.26 -20.41 5.57
CA ALA A 143 10.51 -19.94 6.75
C ALA A 143 10.48 -21.01 7.87
N PRO A 144 11.47 -21.02 8.80
CA PRO A 144 11.45 -21.94 9.94
C PRO A 144 10.18 -21.82 10.78
N GLY A 145 9.58 -22.95 11.14
CA GLY A 145 8.30 -23.00 11.86
C GLY A 145 7.05 -22.87 10.98
N PHE A 146 7.23 -22.88 9.65
CA PHE A 146 6.14 -22.78 8.68
C PHE A 146 6.29 -23.79 7.55
N ASP A 147 5.16 -24.26 7.03
CA ASP A 147 5.07 -24.97 5.76
C ASP A 147 4.71 -23.94 4.67
N GLY A 148 5.65 -23.70 3.75
CA GLY A 148 5.52 -22.67 2.72
C GLY A 148 5.07 -23.23 1.37
N VAL A 149 4.03 -22.65 0.79
CA VAL A 149 3.48 -23.04 -0.51
C VAL A 149 3.28 -21.81 -1.40
N ARG A 150 3.76 -21.87 -2.64
CA ARG A 150 3.42 -20.88 -3.66
C ARG A 150 2.08 -21.23 -4.29
N LEU A 151 1.19 -20.25 -4.33
CA LEU A 151 -0.12 -20.42 -4.96
C LEU A 151 0.03 -20.58 -6.48
N PRO A 152 -0.81 -21.43 -7.12
CA PRO A 152 -0.77 -21.72 -8.55
C PRO A 152 -1.40 -20.59 -9.38
N LEU A 153 -0.86 -19.36 -9.25
CA LEU A 153 -1.32 -18.18 -9.97
C LEU A 153 -0.49 -17.94 -11.23
N ASP A 154 -1.07 -17.24 -12.21
CA ASP A 154 -0.31 -16.79 -13.39
C ASP A 154 0.87 -15.91 -12.94
N GLY A 155 2.09 -16.31 -13.30
CA GLY A 155 3.32 -15.62 -12.90
C GLY A 155 3.42 -14.19 -13.45
N GLY A 156 2.57 -13.78 -14.39
CA GLY A 156 2.43 -12.40 -14.86
C GLY A 156 1.65 -11.49 -13.91
N ILE A 157 0.99 -12.05 -12.88
CA ILE A 157 0.32 -11.29 -11.82
C ILE A 157 1.37 -10.88 -10.79
N MET A 158 1.46 -9.58 -10.50
CA MET A 158 2.42 -9.00 -9.57
C MET A 158 1.70 -8.40 -8.35
N PRO A 159 1.46 -9.16 -7.27
CA PRO A 159 0.64 -8.72 -6.15
C PRO A 159 1.28 -7.58 -5.35
N THR A 160 0.57 -6.48 -5.17
CA THR A 160 1.06 -5.27 -4.48
C THR A 160 0.40 -5.05 -3.13
N ALA A 161 -0.75 -5.66 -2.85
CA ALA A 161 -1.38 -5.67 -1.53
C ALA A 161 -2.41 -6.81 -1.39
N LEU A 162 -2.70 -7.19 -0.15
CA LEU A 162 -3.51 -8.35 0.23
C LEU A 162 -4.42 -7.99 1.41
N ALA A 163 -5.66 -8.47 1.40
CA ALA A 163 -6.59 -8.43 2.54
C ALA A 163 -7.57 -9.62 2.47
N TRP A 164 -8.44 -9.75 3.47
CA TRP A 164 -9.49 -10.76 3.49
C TRP A 164 -10.86 -10.17 3.74
N ARG A 165 -11.85 -10.73 3.06
CA ARG A 165 -13.25 -10.59 3.44
C ARG A 165 -13.57 -11.50 4.63
N GLU A 166 -14.67 -11.19 5.31
CA GLU A 166 -15.14 -11.97 6.47
C GLU A 166 -15.47 -13.43 6.12
N ASP A 167 -15.84 -13.70 4.86
CA ASP A 167 -16.14 -15.04 4.35
C ASP A 167 -14.88 -15.89 4.04
N GLY A 168 -13.68 -15.33 4.25
CA GLY A 168 -12.41 -15.99 3.98
C GLY A 168 -11.87 -15.80 2.56
N THR A 169 -12.59 -15.10 1.68
CA THR A 169 -12.10 -14.74 0.34
C THR A 169 -10.91 -13.80 0.46
N MET A 170 -9.77 -14.19 -0.13
CA MET A 170 -8.62 -13.30 -0.26
C MET A 170 -8.91 -12.28 -1.37
N ILE A 171 -8.63 -11.01 -1.09
CA ILE A 171 -8.67 -9.93 -2.07
C ILE A 171 -7.27 -9.37 -2.23
N PHE A 172 -6.84 -9.13 -3.47
CA PHE A 172 -5.49 -8.61 -3.70
C PHE A 172 -5.40 -7.75 -4.93
N THR A 173 -4.48 -6.80 -4.89
CA THR A 173 -4.20 -5.88 -5.99
C THR A 173 -2.98 -6.33 -6.77
N SER A 174 -2.91 -5.98 -8.06
CA SER A 174 -1.73 -6.20 -8.89
C SER A 174 -1.08 -4.88 -9.30
N LEU A 175 0.24 -4.88 -9.50
CA LEU A 175 0.98 -3.72 -10.02
C LEU A 175 0.43 -3.22 -11.37
N LYS A 176 -0.19 -4.13 -12.14
CA LYS A 176 -0.78 -3.83 -13.46
C LYS A 176 -2.16 -3.18 -13.39
N GLY A 177 -2.73 -3.01 -12.20
CA GLY A 177 -3.96 -2.26 -12.00
C GLY A 177 -5.21 -3.08 -11.73
N ASP A 178 -5.04 -4.38 -11.47
CA ASP A 178 -6.16 -5.28 -11.30
C ASP A 178 -6.43 -5.56 -9.83
N ILE A 179 -7.67 -5.91 -9.52
CA ILE A 179 -8.06 -6.50 -8.25
C ILE A 179 -8.65 -7.87 -8.51
N TYR A 180 -8.20 -8.85 -7.74
CA TYR A 180 -8.68 -10.22 -7.83
C TYR A 180 -9.32 -10.67 -6.53
N LEU A 181 -10.35 -11.50 -6.63
CA LEU A 181 -10.86 -12.35 -5.56
C LEU A 181 -10.27 -13.74 -5.75
N ALA A 182 -9.66 -14.29 -4.72
CA ALA A 182 -9.12 -15.65 -4.71
C ALA A 182 -9.81 -16.47 -3.61
N LYS A 183 -10.31 -17.65 -3.98
CA LYS A 183 -11.02 -18.57 -3.10
C LYS A 183 -10.38 -19.95 -3.17
N ASP A 184 -10.34 -20.59 -2.01
CA ASP A 184 -10.03 -22.01 -1.83
C ASP A 184 -11.38 -22.75 -1.78
N THR A 185 -11.75 -23.42 -2.87
CA THR A 185 -13.08 -24.04 -3.03
C THR A 185 -13.18 -25.47 -2.50
N ASP A 186 -12.05 -26.15 -2.29
CA ASP A 186 -12.00 -27.54 -1.81
C ASP A 186 -11.44 -27.68 -0.37
N GLY A 187 -10.93 -26.61 0.21
CA GLY A 187 -10.48 -26.55 1.59
C GLY A 187 -9.07 -27.11 1.81
N ASP A 188 -8.28 -27.33 0.76
CA ASP A 188 -6.88 -27.76 0.87
C ASP A 188 -5.93 -26.59 1.26
N GLY A 189 -6.49 -25.38 1.32
CA GLY A 189 -5.83 -24.15 1.71
C GLY A 189 -5.03 -23.50 0.59
N VAL A 190 -5.12 -24.00 -0.64
CA VAL A 190 -4.58 -23.39 -1.85
C VAL A 190 -5.74 -22.77 -2.62
N GLU A 191 -5.70 -21.46 -2.84
CA GLU A 191 -6.72 -20.81 -3.64
C GLU A 191 -6.68 -21.31 -5.09
N ASP A 192 -7.80 -21.84 -5.56
CA ASP A 192 -7.97 -22.52 -6.86
C ASP A 192 -8.98 -21.83 -7.79
N GLU A 193 -9.79 -20.91 -7.25
CA GLU A 193 -10.67 -20.02 -8.02
C GLU A 193 -10.14 -18.58 -7.97
N LEU A 194 -9.95 -17.97 -9.13
CA LEU A 194 -9.52 -16.58 -9.28
C LEU A 194 -10.52 -15.80 -10.14
N THR A 195 -11.14 -14.77 -9.56
CA THR A 195 -12.07 -13.87 -10.24
C THR A 195 -11.47 -12.48 -10.34
N LEU A 196 -11.44 -11.89 -11.54
CA LEU A 196 -11.04 -10.50 -11.73
C LEU A 196 -12.18 -9.57 -11.29
N PHE A 197 -12.05 -8.86 -10.17
CA PHE A 197 -13.08 -7.98 -9.60
C PHE A 197 -13.11 -6.59 -10.24
N GLU A 198 -11.93 -6.00 -10.47
CA GLU A 198 -11.74 -4.66 -11.03
C GLU A 198 -10.44 -4.66 -11.87
N GLU A 199 -10.35 -3.77 -12.86
CA GLU A 199 -9.17 -3.65 -13.71
C GLU A 199 -8.84 -2.20 -14.08
N GLY A 200 -7.59 -1.95 -14.51
CA GLY A 200 -7.17 -0.66 -15.06
C GLY A 200 -6.85 0.45 -14.03
N LEU A 201 -6.70 0.10 -12.75
CA LEU A 201 -6.27 1.05 -11.72
C LEU A 201 -4.77 1.41 -11.89
N SER A 202 -4.41 2.66 -11.65
CA SER A 202 -3.00 3.08 -11.70
C SER A 202 -2.22 2.62 -10.46
N ALA A 203 -1.48 1.51 -10.57
CA ALA A 203 -0.56 0.97 -9.55
C ALA A 203 -1.15 0.96 -8.12
N PRO A 204 -2.18 0.13 -7.86
CA PRO A 204 -2.83 0.04 -6.54
C PRO A 204 -1.90 -0.60 -5.50
N PHE A 205 -1.51 0.15 -4.47
CA PHE A 205 -0.60 -0.28 -3.39
C PHE A 205 -1.28 -0.40 -2.02
N GLY A 206 -2.60 -0.50 -2.00
CA GLY A 206 -3.25 -1.20 -0.89
C GLY A 206 -4.76 -1.27 -0.94
N ILE A 207 -5.25 -2.15 -0.08
CA ILE A 207 -6.58 -2.73 -0.18
C ILE A 207 -7.04 -3.17 1.21
N ILE A 208 -8.32 -2.97 1.51
CA ILE A 208 -9.01 -3.56 2.66
C ILE A 208 -10.41 -4.01 2.24
N ALA A 209 -10.94 -5.00 2.95
CA ALA A 209 -12.36 -5.33 2.87
C ALA A 209 -13.18 -4.35 3.70
N ASP A 210 -14.38 -4.05 3.23
CA ASP A 210 -15.36 -3.21 3.92
C ASP A 210 -16.76 -3.83 3.81
N GLY A 211 -17.00 -4.90 4.57
CA GLY A 211 -18.15 -5.78 4.34
C GLY A 211 -17.98 -6.53 3.01
N SER A 212 -18.99 -6.41 2.12
CA SER A 212 -18.91 -6.92 0.74
C SER A 212 -18.05 -6.06 -0.18
N ASP A 213 -17.87 -4.79 0.17
CA ASP A 213 -17.16 -3.82 -0.65
C ASP A 213 -15.65 -3.93 -0.45
N ILE A 214 -14.91 -3.33 -1.38
CA ILE A 214 -13.45 -3.24 -1.32
C ILE A 214 -13.06 -1.77 -1.32
N ILE A 215 -12.21 -1.36 -0.39
CA ILE A 215 -11.56 -0.04 -0.46
C ILE A 215 -10.13 -0.22 -0.96
N VAL A 216 -9.76 0.51 -2.00
CA VAL A 216 -8.45 0.43 -2.65
C VAL A 216 -7.82 1.82 -2.73
N SER A 217 -6.53 1.93 -2.40
CA SER A 217 -5.74 3.11 -2.73
C SER A 217 -4.93 2.86 -4.00
N HIS A 218 -4.94 3.84 -4.90
CA HIS A 218 -4.15 3.83 -6.12
C HIS A 218 -3.74 5.27 -6.44
N LYS A 219 -2.85 5.50 -7.42
CA LYS A 219 -2.19 6.82 -7.62
C LYS A 219 -3.13 8.04 -7.55
N PRO A 220 -4.31 8.05 -8.20
CA PRO A 220 -5.18 9.23 -8.23
C PRO A 220 -6.01 9.45 -6.97
N GLU A 221 -6.48 8.38 -6.33
CA GLU A 221 -7.54 8.45 -5.32
C GLU A 221 -7.63 7.18 -4.45
N VAL A 222 -8.49 7.23 -3.42
CA VAL A 222 -9.01 6.05 -2.72
C VAL A 222 -10.42 5.80 -3.21
N LEU A 223 -10.70 4.58 -3.68
CA LEU A 223 -12.02 4.16 -4.16
C LEU A 223 -12.64 3.15 -3.20
N ARG A 224 -13.95 3.24 -2.99
CA ARG A 224 -14.79 2.12 -2.56
C ARG A 224 -15.43 1.50 -3.79
N LEU A 225 -15.24 0.21 -3.97
CA LEU A 225 -15.70 -0.60 -5.08
C LEU A 225 -16.77 -1.57 -4.57
N SER A 226 -17.94 -1.55 -5.20
CA SER A 226 -19.10 -2.37 -4.82
C SER A 226 -19.55 -3.20 -6.02
N ASP A 227 -19.91 -4.45 -5.75
CA ASP A 227 -20.63 -5.34 -6.68
C ASP A 227 -22.10 -5.34 -6.25
N THR A 228 -22.93 -4.55 -6.93
CA THR A 228 -24.34 -4.37 -6.54
C THR A 228 -25.27 -5.40 -7.18
N ASN A 229 -24.76 -6.21 -8.13
CA ASN A 229 -25.55 -7.19 -8.87
C ASN A 229 -25.18 -8.66 -8.57
N GLY A 230 -24.04 -8.89 -7.89
CA GLY A 230 -23.58 -10.19 -7.42
C GLY A 230 -22.85 -11.05 -8.47
N ASP A 231 -22.37 -10.47 -9.57
CA ASP A 231 -21.64 -11.18 -10.63
C ASP A 231 -20.13 -11.35 -10.36
N GLY A 232 -19.65 -10.85 -9.21
CA GLY A 232 -18.24 -10.91 -8.84
C GLY A 232 -17.39 -9.80 -9.47
N ARG A 233 -18.01 -8.78 -10.08
CA ARG A 233 -17.34 -7.60 -10.64
C ARG A 233 -17.81 -6.34 -9.94
N ALA A 234 -16.89 -5.40 -9.71
CA ALA A 234 -17.28 -4.07 -9.30
C ALA A 234 -18.12 -3.40 -10.41
N ASP A 235 -19.32 -2.95 -10.08
CA ASP A 235 -20.20 -2.17 -10.97
C ASP A 235 -20.38 -0.72 -10.49
N GLN A 236 -20.07 -0.44 -9.23
CA GLN A 236 -20.12 0.90 -8.64
C GLN A 236 -18.76 1.28 -8.01
N ARG A 237 -18.30 2.50 -8.28
CA ARG A 237 -17.10 3.10 -7.67
C ARG A 237 -17.44 4.43 -7.02
N THR A 238 -17.11 4.56 -5.74
CA THR A 238 -17.28 5.80 -4.96
C THR A 238 -15.92 6.34 -4.55
N ILE A 239 -15.66 7.62 -4.82
CA ILE A 239 -14.41 8.28 -4.45
C ILE A 239 -14.46 8.61 -2.95
N VAL A 240 -13.59 7.95 -2.17
CA VAL A 240 -13.47 8.13 -0.72
C VAL A 240 -12.55 9.33 -0.41
N ALA A 241 -11.44 9.44 -1.12
CA ALA A 241 -10.48 10.54 -0.96
C ALA A 241 -9.73 10.79 -2.27
N THR A 242 -9.47 12.07 -2.59
CA THR A 242 -8.71 12.49 -3.77
C THR A 242 -8.12 13.89 -3.53
N GLY A 243 -7.44 14.46 -4.52
CA GLY A 243 -7.03 15.87 -4.52
C GLY A 243 -5.54 16.13 -4.29
N TRP A 244 -4.74 15.08 -4.06
CA TRP A 244 -3.28 15.20 -4.01
C TRP A 244 -2.62 15.40 -5.39
N GLY A 245 -3.33 15.02 -6.46
CA GLY A 245 -2.82 15.05 -7.82
C GLY A 245 -1.73 14.01 -8.10
N PHE A 246 -1.61 13.59 -9.35
CA PHE A 246 -0.69 12.53 -9.76
C PHE A 246 -0.18 12.78 -11.18
N ASN A 247 0.91 12.12 -11.56
CA ASN A 247 1.39 12.03 -12.95
C ASN A 247 1.89 10.62 -13.30
N ASP A 248 2.55 10.50 -14.45
CA ASP A 248 3.09 9.26 -14.99
C ASP A 248 4.38 8.79 -14.30
N ASN A 249 4.92 9.55 -13.34
CA ASN A 249 6.13 9.16 -12.62
C ASN A 249 5.94 7.83 -11.90
N TYR A 250 6.96 6.96 -12.01
CA TYR A 250 6.94 5.62 -11.43
C TYR A 250 6.64 5.64 -9.93
N HIS A 251 7.31 6.52 -9.17
CA HIS A 251 7.26 6.58 -7.70
C HIS A 251 6.10 7.42 -7.14
N ASP A 252 5.15 7.83 -7.97
CA ASP A 252 4.01 8.65 -7.54
C ASP A 252 2.92 7.82 -6.86
N TRP A 253 3.34 6.90 -5.99
CA TRP A 253 2.49 5.91 -5.34
C TRP A 253 1.57 6.56 -4.30
N ALA A 254 0.38 5.96 -4.16
CA ALA A 254 -0.45 6.06 -2.98
C ALA A 254 -0.53 4.65 -2.37
N THR A 255 -0.17 4.54 -1.09
CA THR A 255 0.04 3.27 -0.37
C THR A 255 -0.91 3.18 0.83
N GLY A 256 -1.06 1.97 1.38
CA GLY A 256 -2.16 1.67 2.31
C GLY A 256 -3.43 1.34 1.54
N CYS A 257 -4.59 1.12 2.11
CA CYS A 257 -5.02 1.68 3.37
C CYS A 257 -4.92 0.69 4.53
N ILE A 258 -4.71 1.24 5.71
CA ILE A 258 -4.96 0.56 7.00
C ILE A 258 -6.14 1.27 7.67
N ARG A 259 -6.80 0.57 8.59
CA ARG A 259 -7.98 1.07 9.30
C ARG A 259 -7.77 0.96 10.80
N ASP A 260 -8.07 2.03 11.54
CA ASP A 260 -8.06 2.02 13.00
C ASP A 260 -9.36 1.50 13.60
N SER A 261 -9.37 1.28 14.92
CA SER A 261 -10.56 0.83 15.66
C SER A 261 -11.76 1.78 15.59
N GLN A 262 -11.56 3.03 15.18
CA GLN A 262 -12.60 4.05 15.00
C GLN A 262 -13.13 4.11 13.55
N GLY A 263 -12.59 3.30 12.64
CA GLY A 263 -12.98 3.24 11.23
C GLY A 263 -12.36 4.32 10.36
N ASN A 264 -11.36 5.07 10.84
CA ASN A 264 -10.60 5.99 10.01
C ASN A 264 -9.61 5.21 9.14
N LEU A 265 -9.37 5.69 7.92
CA LEU A 265 -8.41 5.11 6.99
C LEU A 265 -7.13 5.92 6.97
N TYR A 266 -6.00 5.27 6.70
CA TYR A 266 -4.71 5.93 6.57
C TYR A 266 -4.03 5.53 5.28
N VAL A 267 -3.47 6.52 4.57
CA VAL A 267 -2.75 6.33 3.31
C VAL A 267 -1.43 7.09 3.32
N GLY A 268 -0.42 6.53 2.66
CA GLY A 268 0.87 7.17 2.44
C GLY A 268 1.01 7.68 1.02
N LEU A 269 1.60 8.86 0.85
CA LEU A 269 1.85 9.46 -0.46
C LEU A 269 3.36 9.59 -0.70
N GLY A 270 3.83 9.06 -1.84
CA GLY A 270 5.23 9.19 -2.24
C GLY A 270 5.69 10.64 -2.33
N SER A 271 6.97 10.89 -2.07
CA SER A 271 7.58 12.20 -2.20
C SER A 271 7.87 12.54 -3.66
N ASP A 272 7.80 13.83 -3.95
CA ASP A 272 8.14 14.42 -5.23
C ASP A 272 9.49 15.15 -5.19
N TYR A 273 10.35 14.85 -4.21
CA TYR A 273 11.68 15.48 -4.04
C TYR A 273 12.56 15.44 -5.31
N ALA A 274 12.33 14.49 -6.21
CA ALA A 274 13.08 14.38 -7.47
C ALA A 274 12.41 15.13 -8.65
N GLN A 275 11.22 15.70 -8.45
CA GLN A 275 10.35 16.22 -9.51
C GLN A 275 10.21 17.76 -9.45
N MET A 276 11.31 18.50 -9.38
CA MET A 276 11.36 19.97 -9.18
C MET A 276 10.54 20.84 -10.15
N LYS A 277 10.02 20.28 -11.25
CA LYS A 277 9.18 20.96 -12.25
C LYS A 277 7.72 20.50 -12.24
N ARG A 278 7.31 19.78 -11.19
CA ARG A 278 5.96 19.25 -11.04
C ARG A 278 4.95 20.42 -10.96
N PRO A 279 3.83 20.37 -11.70
CA PRO A 279 2.79 21.39 -11.63
C PRO A 279 2.23 21.58 -10.22
N ASP A 280 1.88 22.82 -9.87
CA ASP A 280 1.45 23.20 -8.52
C ASP A 280 0.17 22.48 -8.05
N ASP A 281 -0.72 22.13 -8.98
CA ASP A 281 -1.94 21.38 -8.73
C ASP A 281 -1.68 19.86 -8.52
N GLN A 282 -0.44 19.40 -8.66
CA GLN A 282 -0.05 18.00 -8.52
C GLN A 282 0.90 17.74 -7.34
N ILE A 283 1.31 18.76 -6.58
CA ILE A 283 2.24 18.61 -5.46
C ILE A 283 1.56 18.39 -4.11
N ASN A 284 0.23 18.45 -4.05
CA ASN A 284 -0.52 18.44 -2.81
C ASN A 284 -0.22 17.16 -2.01
N TRP A 285 0.18 17.36 -0.75
CA TRP A 285 0.42 16.29 0.23
C TRP A 285 1.41 15.20 -0.20
N ARG A 286 2.30 15.44 -1.18
CA ARG A 286 3.40 14.51 -1.49
C ARG A 286 4.30 14.34 -0.26
N GLY A 287 4.80 13.12 -0.03
CA GLY A 287 5.65 12.80 1.13
C GLY A 287 4.93 12.91 2.48
N LYS A 288 3.61 12.64 2.53
CA LYS A 288 2.77 12.73 3.73
C LYS A 288 2.09 11.40 4.05
N ILE A 289 1.74 11.22 5.32
CA ILE A 289 0.70 10.26 5.75
C ILE A 289 -0.58 11.04 6.00
N LEU A 290 -1.66 10.60 5.37
CA LEU A 290 -2.99 11.19 5.49
C LEU A 290 -3.91 10.27 6.29
N LYS A 291 -4.73 10.87 7.14
CA LYS A 291 -5.90 10.22 7.75
C LYS A 291 -7.15 10.68 7.02
N ILE A 292 -7.97 9.72 6.63
CA ILE A 292 -9.30 9.91 6.07
C ILE A 292 -10.27 9.51 7.17
N THR A 293 -10.98 10.49 7.72
CA THR A 293 -11.98 10.23 8.76
C THR A 293 -13.22 9.55 8.18
N TYR A 294 -14.05 8.95 9.02
CA TYR A 294 -15.29 8.28 8.56
C TYR A 294 -16.24 9.21 7.77
N ASN A 295 -16.21 10.53 8.03
CA ASN A 295 -16.99 11.53 7.29
C ASN A 295 -16.27 12.09 6.04
N GLY A 296 -15.12 11.52 5.65
CA GLY A 296 -14.38 11.89 4.44
C GLY A 296 -13.49 13.12 4.56
N ASN A 297 -13.21 13.61 5.77
CA ASN A 297 -12.24 14.69 5.95
C ASN A 297 -10.81 14.15 5.86
N LEU A 298 -9.91 14.97 5.31
CA LEU A 298 -8.49 14.67 5.20
C LEU A 298 -7.70 15.44 6.26
N GLU A 299 -6.88 14.71 7.02
CA GLU A 299 -5.96 15.25 8.01
C GLU A 299 -4.53 14.81 7.67
N ILE A 300 -3.58 15.75 7.71
CA ILE A 300 -2.15 15.44 7.54
C ILE A 300 -1.60 15.05 8.90
N LEU A 301 -1.03 13.84 9.02
CA LEU A 301 -0.48 13.36 10.28
C LEU A 301 1.03 13.48 10.36
N GLY A 302 1.75 13.11 9.31
CA GLY A 302 3.21 13.21 9.29
C GLY A 302 3.69 13.63 7.92
N HIS A 303 4.92 14.14 7.85
CA HIS A 303 5.49 14.68 6.63
C HIS A 303 6.97 14.38 6.46
N ALA A 304 7.52 14.82 5.33
CA ALA A 304 8.89 14.53 4.93
C ALA A 304 9.22 13.03 4.85
N PHE A 305 8.25 12.20 4.45
CA PHE A 305 8.53 10.81 4.07
C PHE A 305 9.09 10.76 2.65
N ARG A 306 9.97 9.81 2.34
CA ARG A 306 10.47 9.60 0.98
C ARG A 306 9.50 8.77 0.15
N TYR A 307 9.38 7.49 0.45
CA TYR A 307 8.46 6.53 -0.16
C TYR A 307 7.87 5.66 0.96
N PRO A 308 6.74 6.06 1.56
CA PRO A 308 6.11 5.30 2.65
C PRO A 308 5.36 4.08 2.09
N THR A 309 6.06 3.01 1.70
CA THR A 309 5.48 1.90 0.90
C THR A 309 4.64 0.93 1.71
N GLY A 310 4.97 0.67 2.98
CA GLY A 310 4.22 -0.22 3.86
C GLY A 310 3.66 0.52 5.06
N LEU A 311 2.37 0.32 5.34
CA LEU A 311 1.69 0.82 6.53
C LEU A 311 1.16 -0.37 7.32
N ALA A 312 1.40 -0.39 8.63
CA ALA A 312 0.83 -1.37 9.56
C ALA A 312 0.25 -0.66 10.79
N ILE A 313 -0.73 -1.29 11.41
CA ILE A 313 -1.37 -0.83 12.64
C ILE A 313 -1.48 -2.00 13.62
N ASN A 314 -1.11 -1.79 14.87
CA ASN A 314 -1.19 -2.83 15.90
C ASN A 314 -2.52 -2.79 16.67
N SER A 315 -2.68 -3.67 17.66
CA SER A 315 -3.91 -3.74 18.47
C SER A 315 -4.23 -2.48 19.31
N LYS A 316 -3.31 -1.52 19.37
CA LYS A 316 -3.42 -0.25 20.13
C LYS A 316 -3.65 0.96 19.23
N ASP A 317 -3.93 0.75 17.94
CA ASP A 317 -3.99 1.79 16.91
C ASP A 317 -2.67 2.57 16.72
N GLU A 318 -1.52 1.98 17.09
CA GLU A 318 -0.21 2.56 16.81
C GLU A 318 0.21 2.20 15.38
N ILE A 319 0.64 3.22 14.62
CA ILE A 319 0.92 3.09 13.18
C ILE A 319 2.43 3.05 12.91
N PHE A 320 2.83 2.07 12.12
CA PHE A 320 4.19 1.88 11.62
C PHE A 320 4.24 2.11 10.12
N ILE A 321 5.29 2.80 9.65
CA ILE A 321 5.50 3.09 8.23
C ILE A 321 6.89 2.63 7.81
N SER A 322 6.98 1.80 6.78
CA SER A 322 8.25 1.54 6.13
C SER A 322 8.57 2.65 5.14
N ASP A 323 9.77 3.21 5.22
CA ASP A 323 10.24 4.26 4.33
C ASP A 323 11.59 3.88 3.70
N GLN A 324 11.69 3.95 2.37
CA GLN A 324 12.82 3.36 1.65
C GLN A 324 14.07 4.23 1.69
N GLN A 325 15.21 3.55 1.86
CA GLN A 325 16.54 4.16 1.82
C GLN A 325 16.76 5.00 0.56
N GLY A 326 17.37 6.16 0.74
CA GLY A 326 17.86 7.02 -0.32
C GLY A 326 17.84 8.49 0.06
N VAL A 327 18.72 9.28 -0.55
CA VAL A 327 18.89 10.70 -0.25
C VAL A 327 19.17 10.89 1.26
N GLN A 328 18.40 11.70 2.00
CA GLN A 328 18.62 11.93 3.43
C GLN A 328 18.33 10.69 4.30
N ASN A 329 17.52 9.73 3.83
CA ASN A 329 17.26 8.48 4.56
C ASN A 329 18.41 7.50 4.34
N THR A 330 19.41 7.56 5.22
CA THR A 330 20.64 6.75 5.13
C THR A 330 20.44 5.27 5.45
N PHE A 331 19.29 4.92 6.02
CA PHE A 331 18.81 3.57 6.26
C PHE A 331 17.48 3.36 5.55
N ASN A 332 17.08 2.11 5.36
CA ASN A 332 15.65 1.84 5.26
C ASN A 332 15.07 1.99 6.67
N GLU A 333 13.88 2.55 6.79
CA GLU A 333 13.32 2.92 8.09
C GLU A 333 12.00 2.20 8.35
N ILE A 334 11.75 1.88 9.62
CA ILE A 334 10.41 1.61 10.14
C ILE A 334 10.14 2.72 11.16
N ASN A 335 9.28 3.63 10.74
CA ASN A 335 8.90 4.83 11.47
C ASN A 335 7.70 4.54 12.37
N PHE A 336 7.69 5.10 13.58
CA PHE A 336 6.51 5.16 14.43
C PHE A 336 5.82 6.51 14.20
N LEU A 337 4.55 6.49 13.78
CA LEU A 337 3.84 7.71 13.42
C LEU A 337 3.49 8.54 14.66
N ILE A 338 3.94 9.79 14.67
CA ILE A 338 3.64 10.80 15.68
C ILE A 338 3.06 12.00 14.93
N PRO A 339 1.83 12.42 15.21
CA PRO A 339 1.21 13.57 14.53
C PRO A 339 2.08 14.84 14.59
N GLY A 340 2.21 15.53 13.45
CA GLY A 340 2.95 16.77 13.26
C GLY A 340 4.47 16.62 13.09
N LYS A 341 5.00 15.40 13.02
CA LYS A 341 6.45 15.12 12.94
C LYS A 341 6.96 14.92 11.50
N ALA A 342 8.26 15.16 11.31
CA ALA A 342 8.96 15.12 10.03
C ALA A 342 9.96 13.95 9.95
N TYR A 343 9.93 13.16 8.88
CA TYR A 343 10.62 11.88 8.77
C TYR A 343 11.73 11.83 7.68
N GLY A 344 12.43 12.96 7.48
CA GLY A 344 13.72 12.98 6.78
C GLY A 344 13.76 13.67 5.42
N VAL A 345 12.95 13.26 4.43
CA VAL A 345 13.03 13.72 3.04
C VAL A 345 11.89 14.71 2.70
N PRO A 346 12.15 16.02 2.70
CA PRO A 346 11.12 17.01 2.40
C PRO A 346 10.65 16.92 0.94
N SER A 347 9.33 16.90 0.77
CA SER A 347 8.66 17.10 -0.52
C SER A 347 8.73 18.56 -0.97
N GLN A 348 8.34 18.85 -2.22
CA GLN A 348 8.19 20.25 -2.64
C GLN A 348 7.10 20.97 -1.86
N SER A 349 6.03 20.26 -1.45
CA SER A 349 4.97 20.86 -0.64
C SER A 349 5.49 21.30 0.73
N ASP A 350 6.35 20.49 1.36
CA ASP A 350 7.00 20.83 2.63
C ASP A 350 7.81 22.12 2.52
N LEU A 351 8.64 22.22 1.48
CA LEU A 351 9.52 23.37 1.26
C LEU A 351 8.74 24.65 0.97
N ARG A 352 7.67 24.57 0.18
CA ARG A 352 6.83 25.73 -0.17
C ARG A 352 6.01 26.22 1.00
N ASN A 353 5.45 25.31 1.79
CA ASN A 353 4.65 25.63 2.97
C ASN A 353 5.49 25.96 4.20
N LYS A 354 6.82 25.78 4.12
CA LYS A 354 7.76 26.02 5.23
C LYS A 354 7.39 25.19 6.46
N GLU A 355 7.09 23.91 6.24
CA GLU A 355 6.79 22.97 7.31
C GLU A 355 7.96 22.87 8.29
N ASN A 356 7.70 22.48 9.54
CA ASN A 356 8.77 22.20 10.49
C ASN A 356 9.53 20.93 10.06
N LEU A 357 10.79 21.08 9.65
CA LEU A 357 11.63 19.96 9.18
C LEU A 357 12.57 19.43 10.26
N GLU A 358 12.29 19.69 11.54
CA GLU A 358 13.01 19.05 12.65
C GLU A 358 12.86 17.53 12.57
N GLU A 359 14.00 16.85 12.41
CA GLU A 359 14.06 15.40 12.21
C GLU A 359 13.41 14.65 13.38
N THR A 360 12.48 13.77 13.04
CA THR A 360 11.98 12.72 13.91
C THR A 360 12.62 11.43 13.46
N ARG A 361 13.61 10.98 14.24
CA ARG A 361 14.39 9.78 13.91
C ARG A 361 13.48 8.55 13.92
N ALA A 362 13.71 7.66 12.95
CA ALA A 362 12.98 6.41 12.86
C ALA A 362 13.04 5.61 14.16
N ALA A 363 11.96 4.89 14.48
CA ALA A 363 11.95 3.97 15.59
C ALA A 363 12.94 2.82 15.36
N ILE A 364 13.04 2.37 14.10
CA ILE A 364 13.97 1.32 13.70
C ILE A 364 14.64 1.72 12.38
N GLN A 365 15.96 1.80 12.40
CA GLN A 365 16.81 1.92 11.23
C GLN A 365 17.30 0.53 10.84
N VAL A 366 16.84 0.05 9.69
CA VAL A 366 17.08 -1.31 9.23
C VAL A 366 18.46 -1.38 8.55
N PRO A 367 19.37 -2.27 9.00
CA PRO A 367 20.75 -2.33 8.50
C PRO A 367 20.87 -2.58 7.00
N HIS A 368 21.98 -2.12 6.42
CA HIS A 368 22.46 -2.46 5.07
C HIS A 368 23.88 -3.03 5.19
N PRO A 369 24.31 -4.03 4.39
CA PRO A 369 23.63 -4.58 3.21
C PRO A 369 22.52 -5.59 3.51
N TRP A 370 22.20 -5.82 4.78
CA TRP A 370 21.14 -6.75 5.20
C TRP A 370 19.81 -6.46 4.49
N THR A 371 19.36 -5.21 4.53
CA THR A 371 18.14 -4.75 3.87
C THR A 371 18.42 -3.55 2.99
N ARG A 372 17.64 -3.40 1.93
CA ARG A 372 17.65 -2.22 1.06
C ARG A 372 16.26 -1.64 0.90
N SER A 373 15.24 -2.49 0.89
CA SER A 373 13.86 -2.05 0.76
C SER A 373 12.93 -2.95 1.54
N VAL A 374 12.58 -2.54 2.76
CA VAL A 374 11.44 -3.10 3.47
C VAL A 374 10.20 -2.40 2.94
N ASN A 375 9.29 -3.17 2.34
CA ASN A 375 8.07 -2.70 1.72
C ASN A 375 6.87 -2.95 2.64
N GLY A 376 5.87 -3.71 2.21
CA GLY A 376 4.66 -4.00 2.97
C GLY A 376 4.95 -4.43 4.40
N LEU A 377 4.16 -3.89 5.32
CA LEU A 377 4.21 -4.18 6.74
C LEU A 377 2.88 -4.79 7.19
N THR A 378 2.91 -5.61 8.24
CA THR A 378 1.70 -5.99 8.99
C THR A 378 2.06 -6.22 10.45
N CYS A 379 1.08 -6.15 11.35
CA CYS A 379 1.23 -6.54 12.75
C CYS A 379 0.56 -7.89 12.97
N ILE A 380 1.22 -8.80 13.68
CA ILE A 380 0.74 -10.15 13.90
C ILE A 380 -0.51 -10.12 14.80
N PRO A 381 -1.66 -10.61 14.32
CA PRO A 381 -2.91 -10.49 15.05
C PRO A 381 -3.06 -11.56 16.13
N LYS A 382 -4.00 -11.38 17.05
CA LYS A 382 -4.16 -12.23 18.24
C LYS A 382 -4.51 -13.69 17.92
N GLN A 383 -5.21 -13.92 16.80
CA GLN A 383 -5.59 -15.26 16.35
C GLN A 383 -4.42 -16.06 15.74
N PHE A 384 -3.23 -15.47 15.60
CA PHE A 384 -2.07 -16.17 15.07
C PHE A 384 -1.65 -17.33 15.98
N ALA A 385 -1.20 -18.45 15.39
CA ALA A 385 -0.94 -19.69 16.13
C ALA A 385 0.18 -19.57 17.18
N TYR A 386 1.16 -18.70 16.95
CA TYR A 386 2.26 -18.43 17.87
C TYR A 386 1.98 -17.17 18.68
N ASP A 387 1.35 -17.32 19.85
CA ASP A 387 0.95 -16.23 20.75
C ASP A 387 2.12 -15.31 21.16
N SER A 388 3.33 -15.87 21.28
CA SER A 388 4.56 -15.15 21.58
C SER A 388 4.93 -14.06 20.56
N LEU A 389 4.32 -14.10 19.37
CA LEU A 389 4.54 -13.15 18.29
C LEU A 389 3.44 -12.08 18.19
N PHE A 390 2.39 -12.17 19.00
CA PHE A 390 1.29 -11.20 18.96
C PHE A 390 1.79 -9.74 19.04
N ASP A 391 1.22 -8.88 18.19
CA ASP A 391 1.57 -7.46 18.01
C ASP A 391 3.01 -7.16 17.55
N GLN A 392 3.87 -8.18 17.35
CA GLN A 392 5.12 -7.95 16.64
C GLN A 392 4.84 -7.61 15.17
N GLY A 393 5.68 -6.76 14.60
CA GLY A 393 5.56 -6.39 13.20
C GLY A 393 6.30 -7.35 12.28
N LEU A 394 5.80 -7.50 11.06
CA LEU A 394 6.46 -8.17 9.94
C LEU A 394 6.72 -7.17 8.82
N GLY A 395 7.79 -7.38 8.05
CA GLY A 395 8.12 -6.54 6.91
C GLY A 395 8.70 -7.33 5.74
N CYS A 396 8.35 -6.90 4.53
CA CYS A 396 8.77 -7.52 3.27
C CYS A 396 10.10 -6.94 2.76
N GLU A 397 11.22 -7.66 2.90
CA GLU A 397 12.49 -7.24 2.30
C GLU A 397 12.57 -7.73 0.85
N TYR A 398 12.53 -6.80 -0.10
CA TYR A 398 12.41 -7.08 -1.53
C TYR A 398 13.70 -7.57 -2.18
N ASN A 399 14.83 -6.93 -1.86
CA ASN A 399 16.07 -7.07 -2.63
C ASN A 399 16.77 -8.40 -2.38
N GLN A 400 16.81 -8.81 -1.13
CA GLN A 400 17.43 -10.01 -0.59
C GLN A 400 16.39 -11.11 -0.33
N ARG A 401 15.11 -10.82 -0.54
CA ARG A 401 14.02 -11.79 -0.69
C ARG A 401 13.76 -12.61 0.58
N PHE A 402 13.55 -11.91 1.69
CA PHE A 402 13.16 -12.52 2.96
C PHE A 402 12.21 -11.60 3.73
N LEU A 403 11.63 -12.11 4.81
CA LEU A 403 10.83 -11.32 5.74
C LEU A 403 11.64 -10.97 6.99
N ILE A 404 11.44 -9.76 7.48
CA ILE A 404 11.88 -9.35 8.81
C ILE A 404 10.72 -9.40 9.80
N ARG A 405 11.05 -9.52 11.09
CA ARG A 405 10.16 -9.17 12.19
C ARG A 405 10.73 -7.99 12.96
N PHE A 406 9.89 -7.20 13.61
CA PHE A 406 10.34 -6.06 14.40
C PHE A 406 9.53 -5.87 15.69
N THR A 407 10.19 -5.31 16.70
CA THR A 407 9.62 -4.98 18.01
C THR A 407 10.00 -3.55 18.40
N THR A 408 9.17 -2.90 19.21
CA THR A 408 9.42 -1.54 19.69
C THR A 408 9.43 -1.44 21.22
N GLN A 409 10.17 -0.46 21.71
CA GLN A 409 10.36 -0.09 23.10
C GLN A 409 10.20 1.42 23.23
N LYS A 410 9.28 1.84 24.11
CA LYS A 410 9.19 3.24 24.52
C LYS A 410 10.30 3.55 25.53
N VAL A 411 11.08 4.60 25.28
CA VAL A 411 12.16 5.07 26.14
C VAL A 411 12.04 6.58 26.28
N GLY A 412 11.70 7.07 27.47
CA GLY A 412 11.34 8.47 27.67
C GLY A 412 10.21 8.89 26.72
N ASP A 413 10.47 9.94 25.94
CA ASP A 413 9.54 10.47 24.93
C ASP A 413 9.75 9.90 23.51
N THR A 414 10.72 8.99 23.34
CA THR A 414 11.00 8.34 22.05
C THR A 414 10.43 6.93 21.99
N VAL A 415 10.13 6.48 20.77
CA VAL A 415 9.90 5.08 20.44
C VAL A 415 11.09 4.64 19.62
N GLN A 416 11.71 3.53 20.03
CA GLN A 416 12.84 2.93 19.37
C GLN A 416 12.67 1.40 19.37
N GLY A 417 13.54 0.62 18.74
CA GLY A 417 13.29 -0.82 18.69
C GLY A 417 14.32 -1.62 17.90
N ALA A 418 13.98 -2.88 17.68
CA ALA A 418 14.86 -3.82 17.00
C ALA A 418 14.16 -4.58 15.88
N THR A 419 14.97 -4.97 14.90
CA THR A 419 14.57 -5.83 13.80
C THR A 419 15.40 -7.12 13.78
N TYR A 420 14.79 -8.19 13.28
CA TYR A 420 15.33 -9.55 13.27
C TYR A 420 14.91 -10.24 11.97
N TYR A 421 15.63 -11.29 11.59
CA TYR A 421 15.14 -12.19 10.56
C TYR A 421 13.84 -12.88 11.04
N PHE A 422 12.85 -12.94 10.15
CA PHE A 422 11.67 -13.79 10.31
C PHE A 422 11.77 -15.03 9.41
N THR A 423 12.25 -14.84 8.18
CA THR A 423 12.66 -15.94 7.29
C THR A 423 14.16 -15.88 7.04
N ARG A 424 14.72 -17.03 6.66
CA ARG A 424 16.14 -17.19 6.38
C ARG A 424 16.54 -16.40 5.14
N ALA A 425 17.67 -15.70 5.22
CA ALA A 425 18.30 -15.01 4.08
C ALA A 425 19.49 -15.78 3.49
N ASP A 426 19.87 -16.91 4.09
CA ASP A 426 20.90 -17.82 3.56
C ASP A 426 20.34 -18.83 2.55
N VAL A 427 19.05 -18.74 2.24
CA VAL A 427 18.42 -19.52 1.17
C VAL A 427 18.66 -18.78 -0.15
N PRO A 428 19.20 -19.46 -1.18
CA PRO A 428 19.37 -18.84 -2.49
C PRO A 428 18.07 -18.20 -2.99
N PRO A 429 18.16 -17.07 -3.72
CA PRO A 429 17.00 -16.41 -4.30
C PRO A 429 16.51 -17.15 -5.56
N ASP A 430 16.24 -18.45 -5.44
CA ASP A 430 15.72 -19.32 -6.48
C ASP A 430 14.22 -19.59 -6.29
N GLU A 431 13.69 -20.57 -7.04
CA GLU A 431 12.29 -20.96 -6.98
C GLU A 431 11.83 -21.45 -5.60
N HIS A 432 12.74 -21.87 -4.71
CA HIS A 432 12.41 -22.33 -3.35
C HIS A 432 12.40 -21.22 -2.30
N ASN A 433 12.62 -19.97 -2.73
CA ASN A 433 12.55 -18.78 -1.89
C ASN A 433 11.57 -17.73 -2.48
N PHE A 434 11.34 -16.63 -1.77
CA PHE A 434 10.49 -15.55 -2.27
C PHE A 434 11.09 -14.91 -3.53
N ALA A 435 10.25 -14.37 -4.43
CA ALA A 435 10.73 -13.69 -5.63
C ALA A 435 11.16 -12.24 -5.36
N GLY A 436 10.41 -11.54 -4.52
CA GLY A 436 10.62 -10.14 -4.16
C GLY A 436 9.45 -9.67 -3.31
N PRO A 437 9.45 -9.99 -2.00
CA PRO A 437 8.38 -9.62 -1.09
C PRO A 437 7.98 -8.15 -1.21
N MET A 438 6.69 -7.91 -1.43
CA MET A 438 6.12 -6.57 -1.63
C MET A 438 4.99 -6.31 -0.65
N SER A 439 4.11 -7.28 -0.43
CA SER A 439 2.98 -7.19 0.49
C SER A 439 2.95 -8.41 1.41
N VAL A 440 2.43 -8.20 2.62
CA VAL A 440 2.24 -9.25 3.62
C VAL A 440 0.95 -9.00 4.37
N ALA A 441 0.22 -10.07 4.64
CA ALA A 441 -0.97 -10.02 5.48
C ALA A 441 -1.18 -11.37 6.18
N VAL A 442 -1.97 -11.41 7.26
CA VAL A 442 -2.30 -12.65 7.99
C VAL A 442 -3.77 -13.01 7.80
N SER A 443 -4.04 -14.22 7.32
CA SER A 443 -5.40 -14.70 7.05
C SER A 443 -6.22 -14.86 8.34
N PRO A 444 -7.57 -14.87 8.25
CA PRO A 444 -8.42 -15.21 9.40
C PRO A 444 -8.10 -16.58 10.01
N LYS A 445 -7.54 -17.51 9.23
CA LYS A 445 -7.09 -18.84 9.68
C LYS A 445 -5.72 -18.81 10.39
N GLY A 446 -5.00 -17.68 10.37
CA GLY A 446 -3.69 -17.52 11.00
C GLY A 446 -2.50 -17.89 10.11
N ASP A 447 -2.69 -18.02 8.80
CA ASP A 447 -1.59 -18.21 7.83
C ASP A 447 -1.04 -16.87 7.37
N ILE A 448 0.26 -16.79 7.06
CA ILE A 448 0.87 -15.58 6.48
C ILE A 448 0.83 -15.69 4.96
N TYR A 449 0.38 -14.64 4.28
CA TYR A 449 0.44 -14.54 2.82
C TYR A 449 1.40 -13.43 2.42
N VAL A 450 2.29 -13.74 1.48
CA VAL A 450 3.32 -12.84 0.98
C VAL A 450 3.16 -12.66 -0.52
N GLY A 451 2.72 -11.48 -0.93
CA GLY A 451 2.70 -11.07 -2.33
C GLY A 451 4.10 -10.63 -2.75
N SER A 452 4.63 -11.24 -3.81
CA SER A 452 5.96 -10.95 -4.35
C SER A 452 5.88 -10.43 -5.77
N ILE A 453 6.74 -9.46 -6.09
CA ILE A 453 6.94 -8.96 -7.45
C ILE A 453 8.41 -9.05 -7.83
N HIS A 454 8.71 -9.04 -9.12
CA HIS A 454 10.07 -8.91 -9.65
C HIS A 454 9.99 -8.09 -10.94
N ASP A 455 9.80 -6.78 -10.77
CA ASP A 455 9.48 -5.88 -11.86
C ASP A 455 10.73 -5.29 -12.54
N SER A 456 10.58 -4.90 -13.80
CA SER A 456 11.67 -4.36 -14.62
C SER A 456 12.15 -2.96 -14.21
N GLY A 457 11.33 -2.18 -13.50
CA GLY A 457 11.70 -0.87 -12.96
C GLY A 457 12.51 -0.97 -11.68
N TRP A 458 12.33 -2.05 -10.90
CA TRP A 458 12.97 -2.29 -9.63
C TRP A 458 13.89 -3.52 -9.68
N LEU A 459 15.20 -3.28 -9.69
CA LEU A 459 16.27 -4.29 -9.88
C LEU A 459 16.33 -4.93 -11.28
N GLY A 460 15.50 -4.49 -12.24
CA GLY A 460 15.56 -5.00 -13.63
C GLY A 460 15.01 -6.41 -13.77
N GLY A 461 13.94 -6.74 -13.03
CA GLY A 461 13.27 -8.03 -13.08
C GLY A 461 12.50 -8.30 -14.38
N GLN A 462 11.86 -9.47 -14.43
CA GLN A 462 11.17 -9.99 -15.62
C GLN A 462 9.67 -9.69 -15.64
N ASN A 463 9.20 -8.79 -14.77
CA ASN A 463 7.78 -8.48 -14.57
C ASN A 463 6.95 -9.71 -14.20
N THR A 464 7.48 -10.50 -13.25
CA THR A 464 6.83 -11.68 -12.70
C THR A 464 6.40 -11.45 -11.26
N GLY A 465 5.45 -12.23 -10.76
CA GLY A 465 5.04 -12.23 -9.37
C GLY A 465 4.49 -13.56 -8.90
N SER A 466 4.18 -13.62 -7.60
CA SER A 466 3.61 -14.80 -6.95
C SER A 466 2.99 -14.43 -5.61
N ILE A 467 2.14 -15.30 -5.08
CA ILE A 467 1.70 -15.27 -3.68
C ILE A 467 2.24 -16.52 -3.00
N THR A 468 2.90 -16.36 -1.86
CA THR A 468 3.35 -17.48 -1.02
C THR A 468 2.54 -17.49 0.27
N ARG A 469 1.91 -18.62 0.58
CA ARG A 469 1.29 -18.91 1.87
C ARG A 469 2.30 -19.60 2.78
N LEU A 470 2.37 -19.18 4.04
CA LEU A 470 3.16 -19.80 5.10
C LEU A 470 2.21 -20.24 6.22
N SER A 471 2.04 -21.54 6.37
CA SER A 471 1.18 -22.12 7.41
C SER A 471 1.99 -22.50 8.64
N PRO A 472 1.63 -22.03 9.85
CA PRO A 472 2.31 -22.44 11.09
C PRO A 472 2.27 -23.97 11.27
N ASN A 473 3.43 -24.60 11.47
CA ASN A 473 3.52 -26.06 11.61
C ASN A 473 3.78 -26.56 13.05
N GLY A 474 3.70 -25.67 14.03
CA GLY A 474 3.90 -25.96 15.45
C GLY A 474 5.36 -26.14 15.86
N LYS A 475 6.32 -25.89 14.97
CA LYS A 475 7.76 -26.10 15.20
C LYS A 475 8.56 -24.80 15.05
N LEU A 476 8.06 -23.70 15.63
CA LEU A 476 8.80 -22.45 15.69
C LEU A 476 10.14 -22.70 16.41
N PRO A 477 11.29 -22.38 15.80
CA PRO A 477 12.59 -22.58 16.46
C PRO A 477 12.70 -21.64 17.66
N ASN A 478 13.46 -22.06 18.67
CA ASN A 478 13.92 -21.12 19.69
C ASN A 478 14.88 -20.11 19.05
N GLY A 479 15.04 -18.95 19.68
CA GLY A 479 15.84 -17.84 19.18
C GLY A 479 15.48 -16.57 19.92
N ILE A 480 16.17 -15.47 19.59
CA ILE A 480 15.81 -14.16 20.14
C ILE A 480 14.37 -13.90 19.75
N LYS A 481 13.52 -13.65 20.74
CA LYS A 481 12.13 -13.20 20.64
C LYS A 481 12.07 -11.67 20.71
N GLU A 482 12.79 -11.06 21.64
CA GLU A 482 12.84 -9.61 21.79
C GLU A 482 14.22 -9.17 22.30
N LEU A 483 14.70 -8.05 21.77
CA LEU A 483 15.92 -7.36 22.16
C LEU A 483 15.52 -5.96 22.64
N ARG A 484 15.84 -5.67 23.89
CA ARG A 484 15.57 -4.38 24.54
C ARG A 484 16.88 -3.73 24.97
N ALA A 485 16.93 -2.40 24.91
CA ALA A 485 18.00 -1.67 25.59
C ALA A 485 17.68 -1.52 27.08
N THR A 486 18.74 -1.48 27.87
CA THR A 486 18.74 -1.13 29.30
C THR A 486 19.73 0.01 29.52
N HIS A 487 19.74 0.63 30.70
CA HIS A 487 20.62 1.77 30.98
C HIS A 487 22.12 1.45 30.87
N ASP A 488 22.50 0.17 31.01
CA ASP A 488 23.89 -0.32 31.01
C ASP A 488 24.14 -1.45 29.99
N GLY A 489 23.24 -1.68 29.05
CA GLY A 489 23.42 -2.68 27.99
C GLY A 489 22.12 -3.17 27.37
N PHE A 490 21.97 -4.48 27.23
CA PHE A 490 20.86 -5.10 26.49
C PHE A 490 20.21 -6.27 27.25
N GLU A 491 18.95 -6.51 26.95
CA GLU A 491 18.20 -7.69 27.40
C GLU A 491 17.70 -8.46 26.17
N LEU A 492 18.02 -9.75 26.11
CA LEU A 492 17.58 -10.68 25.07
C LEU A 492 16.57 -11.65 25.69
N GLU A 493 15.31 -11.57 25.29
CA GLU A 493 14.29 -12.57 25.57
C GLU A 493 14.29 -13.63 24.46
N PHE A 494 14.15 -14.90 24.82
CA PHE A 494 14.10 -16.05 23.91
C PHE A 494 12.72 -16.73 23.93
N PHE A 495 12.33 -17.36 22.82
CA PHE A 495 11.03 -18.06 22.73
C PHE A 495 10.92 -19.23 23.73
N ALA A 496 12.03 -19.92 23.98
CA ALA A 496 12.13 -21.04 24.91
C ALA A 496 13.43 -20.96 25.74
N PRO A 497 13.54 -21.71 26.85
CA PRO A 497 14.73 -21.71 27.69
C PRO A 497 16.02 -22.02 26.91
N VAL A 498 17.11 -21.31 27.19
CA VAL A 498 18.45 -21.56 26.63
C VAL A 498 19.32 -22.38 27.59
N ASP A 499 20.48 -22.86 27.13
CA ASP A 499 21.46 -23.49 28.00
C ASP A 499 22.12 -22.44 28.90
N ALA A 500 21.82 -22.50 30.20
CA ALA A 500 22.29 -21.50 31.16
C ALA A 500 23.82 -21.38 31.23
N LYS A 501 24.57 -22.46 31.00
CA LYS A 501 26.04 -22.41 31.06
C LYS A 501 26.60 -21.77 29.80
N LYS A 502 26.08 -22.13 28.62
CA LYS A 502 26.48 -21.50 27.35
C LYS A 502 26.07 -20.02 27.32
N ALA A 503 24.86 -19.71 27.80
CA ALA A 503 24.32 -18.36 27.85
C ALA A 503 25.02 -17.45 28.87
N ALA A 504 25.61 -17.99 29.94
CA ALA A 504 26.40 -17.20 30.88
C ALA A 504 27.82 -16.87 30.38
N ASP A 505 28.25 -17.45 29.24
CA ASP A 505 29.56 -17.14 28.65
C ASP A 505 29.49 -15.83 27.87
N LYS A 506 30.24 -14.82 28.32
CA LYS A 506 30.33 -13.53 27.63
C LYS A 506 30.86 -13.64 26.20
N GLU A 507 31.71 -14.64 25.91
CA GLU A 507 32.25 -14.87 24.57
C GLU A 507 31.21 -15.47 23.62
N ALA A 508 30.03 -15.83 24.13
CA ALA A 508 28.88 -16.22 23.32
C ALA A 508 28.21 -15.02 22.64
N TYR A 509 28.62 -13.78 22.92
CA TYR A 509 27.97 -12.57 22.43
C TYR A 509 28.95 -11.67 21.68
N THR A 510 28.50 -11.14 20.55
CA THR A 510 29.23 -10.09 19.82
C THR A 510 28.31 -8.90 19.61
N ILE A 511 28.84 -7.71 19.91
CA ILE A 511 28.09 -6.45 19.78
C ILE A 511 28.93 -5.42 19.04
N ALA A 512 28.33 -4.78 18.03
CA ALA A 512 28.92 -3.67 17.32
C ALA A 512 27.92 -2.52 17.18
N GLY A 513 28.34 -1.32 17.55
CA GLY A 513 27.57 -0.08 17.35
C GLY A 513 28.06 0.66 16.11
N TYR A 514 27.15 1.20 15.31
CA TYR A 514 27.48 2.06 14.17
C TYR A 514 26.34 3.06 13.88
N THR A 515 26.62 4.07 13.07
CA THR A 515 25.62 5.03 12.58
C THR A 515 25.88 5.34 11.11
N ARG A 516 25.10 6.22 10.49
CA ARG A 516 25.38 6.72 9.14
C ARG A 516 25.14 8.22 9.08
N VAL A 517 25.99 8.89 8.32
CA VAL A 517 25.88 10.31 8.05
C VAL A 517 25.68 10.47 6.56
N TRP A 518 24.62 11.18 6.17
CA TRP A 518 24.35 11.44 4.77
C TRP A 518 25.45 12.34 4.19
N SER A 519 26.06 11.88 3.10
CA SER A 519 27.12 12.62 2.39
C SER A 519 26.79 12.86 0.91
N GLY A 520 25.51 12.80 0.53
CA GLY A 520 25.05 13.03 -0.85
C GLY A 520 24.96 11.79 -1.75
N SER A 521 25.31 10.60 -1.26
CA SER A 521 25.21 9.32 -2.01
C SER A 521 23.98 8.51 -1.60
N TYR A 522 23.42 7.73 -2.54
CA TYR A 522 22.32 6.80 -2.29
C TYR A 522 22.70 5.71 -1.27
N ALA A 523 23.91 5.15 -1.39
CA ALA A 523 24.46 4.19 -0.43
C ALA A 523 25.45 4.92 0.48
N SER A 524 24.98 5.32 1.66
CA SER A 524 25.85 5.90 2.70
C SER A 524 26.52 4.77 3.48
N PRO A 525 27.88 4.72 3.54
CA PRO A 525 28.58 3.69 4.28
C PRO A 525 28.40 3.85 5.79
N ASP A 526 28.57 2.77 6.53
CA ASP A 526 28.62 2.81 7.99
C ASP A 526 29.70 3.78 8.46
N SER A 527 29.35 4.57 9.47
CA SER A 527 30.17 5.60 10.10
C SER A 527 30.27 5.31 11.60
N GLY A 528 31.43 5.61 12.18
CA GLY A 528 31.61 5.47 13.63
C GLY A 528 31.50 4.05 14.18
N ARG A 529 31.67 3.02 13.33
CA ARG A 529 31.59 1.61 13.77
C ARG A 529 32.60 1.32 14.87
N TYR A 530 32.15 0.72 15.97
CA TYR A 530 33.00 0.33 17.10
C TYR A 530 32.52 -1.00 17.70
N LYS A 531 33.46 -1.73 18.32
CA LYS A 531 33.15 -2.96 19.08
C LYS A 531 32.70 -2.56 20.48
N VAL A 532 31.62 -3.19 20.93
CA VAL A 532 31.11 -3.08 22.31
C VAL A 532 31.54 -4.33 23.06
N GLU A 533 32.10 -4.16 24.25
CA GLU A 533 32.55 -5.28 25.09
C GLU A 533 31.47 -5.66 26.10
N VAL A 534 31.18 -6.96 26.20
CA VAL A 534 30.28 -7.52 27.21
C VAL A 534 31.09 -7.70 28.50
N GLU A 535 30.73 -6.94 29.53
CA GLU A 535 31.40 -6.94 30.84
C GLU A 535 30.86 -8.04 31.75
N ASP A 536 29.54 -8.24 31.72
CA ASP A 536 28.84 -9.20 32.57
C ASP A 536 27.60 -9.76 31.86
N VAL A 537 27.26 -11.01 32.21
CA VAL A 537 26.10 -11.71 31.66
C VAL A 537 25.30 -12.34 32.79
N THR A 538 24.03 -11.97 32.88
CA THR A 538 23.09 -12.56 33.83
C THR A 538 21.98 -13.31 33.09
N VAL A 539 21.77 -14.57 33.43
CA VAL A 539 20.68 -15.41 32.89
C VAL A 539 19.55 -15.48 33.91
N SER A 540 18.31 -15.29 33.47
CA SER A 540 17.12 -15.40 34.32
C SER A 540 16.90 -16.83 34.84
N ASP A 541 16.14 -16.95 35.94
CA ASP A 541 15.84 -18.26 36.56
C ASP A 541 15.09 -19.22 35.62
N ASP A 542 14.19 -18.68 34.80
CA ASP A 542 13.46 -19.44 33.77
C ASP A 542 14.29 -19.71 32.50
N LYS A 543 15.51 -19.15 32.45
CA LYS A 543 16.49 -19.26 31.36
C LYS A 543 15.96 -18.74 30.03
N LYS A 544 14.95 -17.87 30.03
CA LYS A 544 14.40 -17.26 28.82
C LYS A 544 14.93 -15.86 28.57
N THR A 545 15.63 -15.27 29.53
CA THR A 545 16.14 -13.90 29.41
C THR A 545 17.62 -13.87 29.74
N VAL A 546 18.39 -13.19 28.89
CA VAL A 546 19.80 -12.88 29.12
C VAL A 546 19.98 -11.37 29.16
N ARG A 547 20.53 -10.86 30.26
CA ARG A 547 20.96 -9.47 30.39
C ARG A 547 22.46 -9.38 30.15
N LEU A 548 22.83 -8.52 29.21
CA LEU A 548 24.20 -8.20 28.84
C LEU A 548 24.51 -6.80 29.36
N LYS A 549 25.45 -6.70 30.31
CA LYS A 549 26.04 -5.42 30.69
C LYS A 549 27.22 -5.13 29.77
N VAL A 550 27.32 -3.89 29.29
CA VAL A 550 28.35 -3.50 28.33
C VAL A 550 29.15 -2.29 28.79
N ASN A 551 30.33 -2.13 28.22
CA ASN A 551 31.27 -1.05 28.57
C ASN A 551 30.82 0.34 28.10
N GLU A 552 30.14 0.43 26.94
CA GLU A 552 29.77 1.72 26.33
C GLU A 552 28.53 1.63 25.44
N LEU A 553 27.61 2.57 25.62
CA LEU A 553 26.46 2.85 24.75
C LEU A 553 26.50 4.29 24.24
N LYS A 554 25.93 4.52 23.06
CA LYS A 554 25.85 5.79 22.36
C LYS A 554 24.44 5.97 21.80
N GLU A 555 23.88 7.13 22.05
CA GLU A 555 22.65 7.55 21.40
C GLU A 555 22.87 7.81 19.90
N LYS A 556 21.79 7.66 19.13
CA LYS A 556 21.74 7.80 17.66
C LYS A 556 22.61 6.79 16.91
N PHE A 557 22.76 5.59 17.48
CA PHE A 557 23.46 4.45 16.90
C PHE A 557 22.50 3.27 16.68
N VAL A 558 22.89 2.39 15.76
CA VAL A 558 22.32 1.06 15.57
C VAL A 558 23.31 0.04 16.12
N TYR A 559 22.81 -0.92 16.87
CA TYR A 559 23.58 -1.99 17.50
C TYR A 559 23.24 -3.33 16.86
N GLU A 560 24.22 -3.97 16.27
CA GLU A 560 24.17 -5.39 15.90
C GLU A 560 24.51 -6.21 17.14
N VAL A 561 23.52 -6.93 17.68
CA VAL A 561 23.67 -7.79 18.87
C VAL A 561 23.45 -9.23 18.42
N ASN A 562 24.52 -10.03 18.46
CA ASN A 562 24.51 -11.42 18.05
C ASN A 562 24.85 -12.34 19.24
N CYS A 563 24.18 -13.49 19.30
CA CYS A 563 24.57 -14.59 20.16
C CYS A 563 25.02 -15.82 19.35
N HIS A 564 25.87 -16.65 19.94
CA HIS A 564 26.20 -17.97 19.43
C HIS A 564 25.00 -18.94 19.59
N GLN A 565 25.20 -20.19 19.16
CA GLN A 565 24.23 -21.27 19.33
C GLN A 565 24.19 -21.74 20.80
N ILE A 566 23.51 -20.94 21.63
CA ILE A 566 23.34 -21.17 23.08
C ILE A 566 22.08 -22.00 23.42
N GLY A 567 21.46 -22.63 22.40
CA GLY A 567 20.32 -23.52 22.57
C GLY A 567 20.62 -24.74 23.44
N THR A 568 19.56 -25.36 23.93
CA THR A 568 19.67 -26.58 24.76
C THR A 568 19.99 -27.80 23.90
N GLY A 569 20.93 -28.64 24.35
CA GLY A 569 21.39 -29.78 23.55
C GLY A 569 21.99 -29.34 22.20
N ASP A 570 21.45 -29.92 21.11
CA ASP A 570 21.83 -29.66 19.72
C ASP A 570 20.85 -28.71 19.00
N GLU A 571 20.01 -28.00 19.74
CA GLU A 571 19.06 -27.03 19.19
C GLU A 571 19.76 -25.86 18.48
N THR A 572 19.41 -25.63 17.22
CA THR A 572 19.83 -24.44 16.46
C THR A 572 18.85 -23.30 16.69
N LEU A 573 19.33 -22.21 17.25
CA LEU A 573 18.59 -20.98 17.45
C LEU A 573 18.40 -20.20 16.15
N PHE A 574 17.22 -19.60 16.00
CA PHE A 574 16.88 -18.66 14.93
C PHE A 574 15.72 -17.74 15.36
N PRO A 575 15.86 -16.40 15.21
CA PRO A 575 17.07 -15.67 14.85
C PRO A 575 18.07 -15.59 16.01
N VAL A 576 19.36 -15.42 15.68
CA VAL A 576 20.45 -15.22 16.66
C VAL A 576 21.02 -13.81 16.66
N THR A 577 20.51 -12.94 15.79
CA THR A 577 20.92 -11.54 15.69
C THR A 577 19.70 -10.65 15.78
N GLY A 578 19.77 -9.62 16.61
CA GLY A 578 18.87 -8.48 16.59
C GLY A 578 19.64 -7.21 16.28
N HIS A 579 19.03 -6.30 15.53
CA HIS A 579 19.61 -4.98 15.27
C HIS A 579 18.76 -3.90 15.92
N TYR A 580 19.30 -3.26 16.95
CA TYR A 580 18.60 -2.33 17.81
C TYR A 580 18.95 -0.89 17.48
N SER A 581 17.95 -0.06 17.21
CA SER A 581 18.12 1.39 17.04
C SER A 581 18.03 2.08 18.38
N MET A 582 19.10 2.76 18.80
CA MET A 582 19.19 3.47 20.06
C MET A 582 19.12 4.96 19.80
N ASN A 583 17.92 5.53 19.85
CA ASN A 583 17.69 6.97 19.79
C ASN A 583 18.03 7.63 21.13
N GLN A 584 17.71 6.96 22.24
CA GLN A 584 18.00 7.38 23.61
C GLN A 584 18.43 6.16 24.44
N ILE A 585 19.40 6.34 25.35
CA ILE A 585 19.77 5.31 26.33
C ILE A 585 18.71 5.31 27.45
N PRO A 586 18.12 4.16 27.84
CA PRO A 586 17.19 4.10 28.96
C PRO A 586 17.79 4.63 30.27
N GLU A 587 16.97 5.25 31.11
CA GLU A 587 17.37 5.72 32.44
C GLU A 587 17.50 4.60 33.48
#